data_AF-A0AA96CWR0-F1
#
_entry.id   AF-A0AA96CWR0-F1
#
_cell.length_a   1.000
_cell.length_b   1.000
_cell.length_c   1.000
_cell.angle_alpha   90.00
_cell.angle_beta   90.00
_cell.angle_gamma   90.00
#
_symmetry.space_group_name_H-M   'P 1'
#
loop_
_entity.id
_entity.type
_entity.pdbx_description
1 polymer ?
#
loop_
_entity_poly.entity_id
_entity_poly.type
_entity_poly.pdbx_seq_one_letter_code
_entity_poly.pdbx_strand_id
1 'polypeptide(L)'
;MNRLSFLGETPTEALRNAQIECGEDAIVISTKKIANANGYNKDMYEIVVAVEDEEIQKNMEFTKTAITKATVESQPIKAQVYDYKEEILKMQSLLEQVQKTLWKPKSQLYDLLIPPEFIDVYTIFEKNEFDSEMTYTIMKKTIKELPVSLKSNQKK
;
A
#
# COMPACT_ATOMS: atom_id res chain seq x y z
N MET A 1 -2.54 0.23 -34.62
CA MET A 1 -2.43 0.68 -33.20
C MET A 1 -2.93 2.09 -33.12
N ASN A 2 -4.23 2.24 -32.89
CA ASN A 2 -4.84 3.54 -32.66
C ASN A 2 -4.79 3.86 -31.16
N ARG A 3 -4.41 5.09 -30.80
CA ARG A 3 -4.39 5.55 -29.40
C ARG A 3 -5.55 6.50 -29.17
N LEU A 4 -6.41 6.17 -28.21
CA LEU A 4 -7.58 6.95 -27.85
C LEU A 4 -7.43 7.47 -26.43
N SER A 5 -7.84 8.71 -26.19
CA SER A 5 -7.80 9.36 -24.88
C SER A 5 -9.21 9.61 -24.36
N PHE A 6 -9.47 9.19 -23.13
CA PHE A 6 -10.76 9.32 -22.46
C PHE A 6 -10.62 10.16 -21.18
N LEU A 7 -11.61 11.02 -20.95
CA LEU A 7 -11.66 11.90 -19.78
C LEU A 7 -12.74 11.45 -18.80
N GLY A 8 -12.51 11.66 -17.51
CA GLY A 8 -13.48 11.40 -16.44
C GLY A 8 -13.15 12.17 -15.17
N GLU A 9 -14.12 12.33 -14.29
CA GLU A 9 -13.91 13.02 -13.00
C GLU A 9 -13.16 12.12 -12.00
N THR A 10 -13.20 10.81 -12.24
CA THR A 10 -12.38 9.82 -11.53
C THR A 10 -11.66 8.93 -12.53
N PRO A 11 -10.52 8.31 -12.14
CA PRO A 11 -9.82 7.35 -12.99
C PRO A 11 -10.74 6.17 -13.39
N THR A 12 -11.57 5.70 -12.46
CA THR A 12 -12.49 4.59 -12.70
C THR A 12 -13.54 4.94 -13.76
N GLU A 13 -14.04 6.17 -13.74
CA GLU A 13 -15.01 6.66 -14.73
C GLU A 13 -14.38 6.81 -16.11
N ALA A 14 -13.19 7.40 -16.20
CA ALA A 14 -12.44 7.50 -17.45
C ALA A 14 -12.13 6.11 -18.03
N LEU A 15 -11.83 5.13 -17.17
CA LEU A 15 -11.52 3.75 -17.57
C LEU A 15 -12.78 3.04 -18.09
N ARG A 16 -13.90 3.23 -17.39
CA ARG A 16 -15.19 2.68 -17.81
C ARG A 16 -15.61 3.23 -19.16
N ASN A 17 -15.45 4.53 -19.39
CA ASN A 17 -15.74 5.15 -20.69
C ASN A 17 -14.85 4.58 -21.80
N ALA A 18 -13.56 4.37 -21.50
CA ALA A 18 -12.64 3.74 -22.45
C ALA A 18 -13.04 2.29 -22.79
N GLN A 19 -13.47 1.51 -21.79
CA GLN A 19 -13.92 0.12 -22.00
C GLN A 19 -15.24 0.05 -22.79
N ILE A 20 -16.17 0.98 -22.56
CA ILE A 20 -17.43 1.05 -23.32
C ILE A 20 -17.16 1.32 -24.80
N GLU A 21 -16.21 2.19 -25.11
CA GLU A 21 -15.89 2.57 -26.49
C GLU A 21 -14.96 1.56 -27.19
N CYS A 22 -13.98 1.00 -26.48
CA CYS A 22 -12.90 0.19 -27.06
C CYS A 22 -13.05 -1.32 -26.82
N GLY A 23 -13.99 -1.76 -25.98
CA GLY A 23 -14.10 -3.15 -25.53
C GLY A 23 -13.11 -3.53 -24.42
N GLU A 24 -13.23 -4.75 -23.91
CA GLU A 24 -12.40 -5.27 -22.81
C GLU A 24 -10.95 -5.57 -23.22
N ASP A 25 -10.69 -5.72 -24.52
CA ASP A 25 -9.36 -6.06 -25.07
C ASP A 25 -8.42 -4.85 -25.18
N ALA A 26 -8.87 -3.66 -24.78
CA ALA A 26 -8.13 -2.42 -24.94
C ALA A 26 -7.05 -2.26 -23.84
N ILE A 27 -5.80 -1.98 -24.24
CA ILE A 27 -4.66 -1.91 -23.32
C ILE A 27 -4.48 -0.47 -22.82
N VAL A 28 -4.53 -0.28 -21.49
CA VAL A 28 -4.27 1.02 -20.86
C VAL A 28 -2.77 1.33 -20.92
N ILE A 29 -2.42 2.44 -21.59
CA ILE A 29 -1.03 2.90 -21.73
C ILE A 29 -0.66 3.88 -20.63
N SER A 30 -1.55 4.83 -20.29
CA SER A 30 -1.23 5.91 -19.36
C SER A 30 -2.47 6.44 -18.66
N THR A 31 -2.32 6.76 -17.37
CA THR A 31 -3.30 7.45 -16.53
C THR A 31 -2.68 8.75 -16.01
N LYS A 32 -3.32 9.89 -16.28
CA LYS A 32 -2.81 11.20 -15.88
C LYS A 32 -3.90 12.00 -15.18
N LYS A 33 -3.58 12.58 -14.02
CA LYS A 33 -4.45 13.57 -13.37
C LYS A 33 -4.26 14.93 -14.03
N ILE A 34 -5.34 15.48 -14.54
CA ILE A 34 -5.46 16.85 -15.04
C ILE A 34 -6.19 17.67 -13.97
N ALA A 35 -5.44 18.11 -12.95
CA ALA A 35 -5.98 19.02 -11.95
C ALA A 35 -6.15 20.42 -12.58
N ASN A 36 -7.31 21.03 -12.40
CA ASN A 36 -7.56 22.38 -12.90
C ASN A 36 -6.98 23.40 -11.92
N ALA A 37 -6.13 24.32 -12.40
CA ALA A 37 -5.31 25.20 -11.57
C ALA A 37 -6.10 26.17 -10.65
N ASN A 38 -7.41 26.28 -10.84
CA ASN A 38 -8.26 27.25 -10.15
C ASN A 38 -9.06 26.71 -8.96
N GLY A 39 -8.87 25.47 -8.50
CA GLY A 39 -9.36 24.97 -7.19
C GLY A 39 -10.88 24.91 -6.95
N TYR A 40 -11.70 25.56 -7.77
CA TYR A 40 -13.17 25.57 -7.70
C TYR A 40 -13.84 24.49 -8.55
N ASN A 41 -13.09 23.81 -9.42
CA ASN A 41 -13.62 22.81 -10.34
C ASN A 41 -13.08 21.41 -10.02
N LYS A 42 -13.93 20.40 -10.23
CA LYS A 42 -13.67 19.00 -9.93
C LYS A 42 -12.44 18.47 -10.68
N ASP A 43 -11.66 17.64 -10.00
CA ASP A 43 -10.47 16.99 -10.57
C ASP A 43 -10.85 16.20 -11.83
N MET A 44 -10.00 16.26 -12.86
CA MET A 44 -10.20 15.53 -14.12
C MET A 44 -9.06 14.55 -14.35
N TYR A 45 -9.35 13.41 -14.94
CA TYR A 45 -8.39 12.37 -15.24
C TYR A 45 -8.46 12.01 -16.73
N GLU A 46 -7.29 11.79 -17.32
CA GLU A 46 -7.10 11.37 -18.70
C GLU A 46 -6.51 9.96 -18.73
N ILE A 47 -7.16 9.06 -19.49
CA ILE A 47 -6.70 7.70 -19.72
C ILE A 47 -6.46 7.50 -21.20
N VAL A 48 -5.25 7.10 -21.56
CA VAL A 48 -4.86 6.79 -22.94
C VAL A 48 -4.83 5.28 -23.10
N VAL A 49 -5.61 4.77 -24.05
CA VAL A 49 -5.76 3.35 -24.36
C VAL A 49 -5.33 3.09 -25.79
N ALA A 50 -4.65 1.98 -26.03
CA ALA A 50 -4.37 1.50 -27.38
C ALA A 50 -5.34 0.38 -27.76
N VAL A 51 -5.89 0.49 -28.96
CA VAL A 51 -6.66 -0.56 -29.62
C VAL A 51 -5.83 -1.08 -30.79
N GLU A 52 -5.68 -2.41 -30.86
CA GLU A 52 -5.08 -3.08 -32.01
C GLU A 52 -6.17 -3.31 -33.06
N ASP A 53 -5.91 -2.86 -34.28
CA ASP A 53 -6.86 -2.97 -35.39
C ASP A 53 -7.12 -4.45 -35.73
N GLU A 54 -8.38 -4.80 -36.03
CA GLU A 54 -8.88 -6.16 -36.29
C GLU A 54 -8.10 -6.93 -37.38
N GLU A 55 -7.35 -6.24 -38.24
CA GLU A 55 -6.53 -6.89 -39.27
C GLU A 55 -5.36 -7.71 -38.70
N ILE A 56 -4.94 -7.48 -37.45
CA ILE A 56 -3.88 -8.28 -36.79
C ILE A 56 -4.46 -9.57 -36.17
N GLN A 57 -5.77 -9.62 -35.88
CA GLN A 57 -6.40 -10.79 -35.25
C GLN A 57 -6.34 -12.04 -36.14
N LYS A 58 -6.45 -11.89 -37.47
CA LYS A 58 -6.31 -13.02 -38.41
C LYS A 58 -4.90 -13.64 -38.41
N ASN A 59 -3.87 -12.87 -38.05
CA ASN A 59 -2.51 -13.38 -37.99
C ASN A 59 -2.18 -14.06 -36.65
N MET A 60 -3.05 -13.95 -35.63
CA MET A 60 -2.92 -14.69 -34.36
C MET A 60 -3.74 -15.99 -34.31
N GLU A 61 -4.67 -16.22 -35.24
CA GLU A 61 -5.43 -17.48 -35.29
C GLU A 61 -4.63 -18.65 -35.91
N PHE A 62 -3.64 -18.38 -36.76
CA PHE A 62 -2.78 -19.43 -37.32
C PHE A 62 -1.78 -20.04 -36.33
N THR A 63 -1.56 -19.43 -35.17
CA THR A 63 -0.68 -19.98 -34.12
C THR A 63 -1.41 -20.80 -33.05
N LYS A 64 -2.75 -20.87 -33.05
CA LYS A 64 -3.50 -21.64 -32.04
C LYS A 64 -3.67 -23.14 -32.39
N THR A 65 -3.41 -23.55 -33.64
CA THR A 65 -3.60 -24.96 -34.07
C THR A 65 -2.29 -25.75 -34.22
N ALA A 66 -1.14 -25.14 -33.92
CA ALA A 66 0.18 -25.79 -33.99
C ALA A 66 0.77 -26.15 -32.61
N ILE A 67 -0.02 -26.15 -31.53
CA ILE A 67 0.47 -26.36 -30.16
C ILE A 67 0.33 -27.83 -29.68
N THR A 68 -0.37 -28.70 -30.40
CA THR A 68 -0.50 -30.13 -30.02
C THR A 68 0.56 -31.07 -30.60
N LYS A 69 1.58 -30.56 -31.32
CA LYS A 69 2.71 -31.38 -31.82
C LYS A 69 4.05 -30.67 -31.76
N ALA A 70 4.51 -30.31 -30.57
CA ALA A 70 5.93 -30.12 -30.29
C ALA A 70 6.19 -30.20 -28.78
N THR A 71 6.38 -31.41 -28.28
CA THR A 71 7.03 -31.61 -26.98
C THR A 71 8.54 -31.40 -27.16
N VAL A 72 9.16 -30.94 -26.08
CA VAL A 72 10.58 -31.03 -25.68
C VAL A 72 11.42 -29.78 -25.97
N GLU A 73 11.94 -29.19 -24.87
CA GLU A 73 13.02 -28.19 -24.77
C GLU A 73 12.66 -26.69 -24.77
N SER A 74 11.95 -26.23 -23.74
CA SER A 74 12.18 -24.87 -23.22
C SER A 74 11.91 -24.85 -21.72
N GLN A 75 12.93 -24.46 -20.96
CA GLN A 75 12.91 -24.43 -19.50
C GLN A 75 11.69 -23.64 -18.97
N PRO A 76 11.10 -24.06 -17.83
CA PRO A 76 9.97 -23.36 -17.26
C PRO A 76 10.41 -21.95 -16.86
N ILE A 77 9.82 -20.95 -17.53
CA ILE A 77 9.94 -19.55 -17.15
C ILE A 77 9.37 -19.44 -15.74
N LYS A 78 10.26 -19.34 -14.74
CA LYS A 78 9.89 -19.06 -13.35
C LYS A 78 9.45 -17.60 -13.29
N ALA A 79 8.17 -17.34 -13.59
CA ALA A 79 7.52 -16.12 -13.18
C ALA A 79 7.60 -16.06 -11.65
N GLN A 80 8.49 -15.22 -11.13
CA GLN A 80 8.58 -14.94 -9.71
C GLN A 80 7.31 -14.15 -9.37
N VAL A 81 6.29 -14.85 -8.86
CA VAL A 81 5.15 -14.22 -8.22
C VAL A 81 5.73 -13.50 -7.01
N TYR A 82 5.98 -12.19 -7.16
CA TYR A 82 6.40 -11.36 -6.05
C TYR A 82 5.33 -11.47 -4.97
N ASP A 83 5.71 -11.95 -3.78
CA ASP A 83 4.79 -12.08 -2.67
C ASP A 83 4.64 -10.70 -2.00
N TYR A 84 3.87 -9.82 -2.66
CA TYR A 84 3.62 -8.44 -2.22
C TYR A 84 3.11 -8.40 -0.78
N LYS A 85 2.45 -9.47 -0.32
CA LYS A 85 1.97 -9.61 1.05
C LYS A 85 3.12 -9.61 2.06
N GLU A 86 4.21 -10.33 1.79
CA GLU A 86 5.38 -10.35 2.68
C GLU A 86 6.07 -8.99 2.74
N GLU A 87 6.14 -8.28 1.61
CA GLU A 87 6.79 -6.98 1.53
C GLU A 87 5.96 -5.89 2.20
N ILE A 88 4.62 -5.93 2.07
CA ILE A 88 3.69 -5.10 2.83
C ILE A 88 3.83 -5.36 4.34
N LEU A 89 3.95 -6.63 4.75
CA LEU A 89 4.15 -6.98 6.16
C LEU A 89 5.48 -6.41 6.70
N LYS A 90 6.56 -6.46 5.90
CA LYS A 90 7.85 -5.87 6.26
C LYS A 90 7.77 -4.35 6.38
N MET A 91 7.07 -3.67 5.48
CA MET A 91 6.86 -2.21 5.57
C MET A 91 6.08 -1.82 6.84
N GLN A 92 5.04 -2.57 7.21
CA GLN A 92 4.28 -2.32 8.45
C GLN A 92 5.19 -2.40 9.69
N SER A 93 6.05 -3.41 9.77
CA SER A 93 7.00 -3.57 10.87
C SER A 93 8.02 -2.42 10.95
N LEU A 94 8.54 -1.97 9.79
CA LEU A 94 9.46 -0.83 9.72
C LEU A 94 8.77 0.47 10.17
N LEU A 95 7.51 0.67 9.79
CA LEU A 95 6.71 1.83 10.21
C LEU A 95 6.49 1.84 11.73
N GLU A 96 6.19 0.69 12.35
CA GLU A 96 6.11 0.58 13.82
C GLU A 96 7.44 0.91 14.50
N GLN A 97 8.57 0.44 13.95
CA GLN A 97 9.89 0.73 14.50
C GLN A 97 10.23 2.22 14.40
N VAL A 98 9.86 2.86 13.29
CA VAL A 98 10.01 4.31 13.11
C VAL A 98 9.11 5.07 14.08
N GLN A 99 7.87 4.65 14.28
CA GLN A 99 6.97 5.26 15.28
C GLN A 99 7.56 5.17 16.70
N LYS A 100 8.14 4.02 17.07
CA LYS A 100 8.83 3.82 18.36
C LYS A 100 10.09 4.70 18.48
N THR A 101 10.83 4.88 17.39
CA THR A 101 12.07 5.68 17.36
C THR A 101 11.79 7.19 17.35
N LEU A 102 10.68 7.62 16.73
CA LEU A 102 10.25 9.01 16.65
C LEU A 102 9.43 9.46 17.86
N TRP A 103 9.16 8.56 18.81
CA TRP A 103 8.60 8.93 20.10
C TRP A 103 9.60 9.80 20.85
N LYS A 104 9.52 11.12 20.64
CA LYS A 104 10.28 12.10 21.41
C LYS A 104 9.79 12.04 22.85
N PRO A 105 10.68 12.02 23.85
CA PRO A 105 10.31 12.10 25.26
C PRO A 105 9.69 13.47 25.55
N LYS A 106 8.41 13.59 25.23
CA LYS A 106 7.51 14.68 25.55
C LYS A 106 6.22 14.16 26.18
N SER A 107 6.19 12.88 26.57
CA SER A 107 5.22 12.46 27.58
C SER A 107 5.55 13.28 28.82
N GLN A 108 4.73 14.29 29.11
CA GLN A 108 4.87 15.17 30.26
C GLN A 108 4.46 14.46 31.56
N LEU A 109 4.64 13.14 31.64
CA LEU A 109 4.25 12.33 32.77
C LEU A 109 5.33 12.43 33.87
N TYR A 110 5.49 13.65 34.39
CA TYR A 110 6.41 13.97 35.49
C TYR A 110 7.85 13.49 35.20
N ASP A 111 8.49 12.84 36.18
CA ASP A 111 9.84 12.25 36.08
C ASP A 111 9.85 10.82 35.52
N LEU A 112 8.73 10.29 35.01
CA LEU A 112 8.65 8.90 34.61
C LEU A 112 9.14 8.70 33.16
N LEU A 113 10.31 8.07 33.02
CA LEU A 113 10.79 7.59 31.73
C LEU A 113 10.00 6.33 31.32
N ILE A 114 9.06 6.51 30.38
CA ILE A 114 8.24 5.42 29.85
C ILE A 114 9.09 4.56 28.89
N PRO A 115 9.26 3.25 29.17
CA PRO A 115 9.98 2.36 28.27
C PRO A 115 9.25 2.21 26.92
N PRO A 116 9.96 1.93 25.82
CA PRO A 116 9.38 1.82 24.48
C PRO A 116 8.28 0.75 24.36
N GLU A 117 8.32 -0.27 25.23
CA GLU A 117 7.32 -1.33 25.35
C GLU A 117 5.95 -0.82 25.84
N PHE A 118 5.91 0.37 26.46
CA PHE A 118 4.72 0.97 27.07
C PHE A 118 4.18 2.20 26.32
N ILE A 119 4.79 2.59 25.21
CA ILE A 119 4.38 3.76 24.41
C ILE A 119 2.92 3.61 23.95
N ASP A 120 2.54 2.43 23.46
CA ASP A 120 1.19 2.19 22.94
C ASP A 120 0.15 2.32 24.06
N VAL A 121 0.43 1.73 25.23
CA VAL A 121 -0.45 1.80 26.40
C VAL A 121 -0.60 3.24 26.89
N TYR A 122 0.51 4.00 26.90
CA TYR A 122 0.49 5.41 27.29
C TYR A 122 -0.35 6.26 26.32
N THR A 123 -0.15 6.06 25.02
CA THR A 123 -0.93 6.74 23.97
C THR A 123 -2.42 6.42 24.09
N ILE A 124 -2.77 5.18 24.43
CA ILE A 124 -4.15 4.79 24.69
C ILE A 124 -4.70 5.58 25.90
N PHE A 125 -3.96 5.68 27.01
CA PHE A 125 -4.41 6.44 28.17
C PHE A 125 -4.61 7.93 27.88
N GLU A 126 -3.70 8.56 27.13
CA GLU A 126 -3.87 9.96 26.69
C GLU A 126 -5.12 10.14 25.82
N LYS A 127 -5.36 9.25 24.85
CA LYS A 127 -6.52 9.33 23.95
C LYS A 127 -7.86 9.09 24.64
N ASN A 128 -7.86 8.35 25.76
CA ASN A 128 -9.04 8.11 26.57
C ASN A 128 -9.25 9.18 27.65
N GLU A 129 -8.47 10.27 27.63
CA GLU A 129 -8.52 11.36 28.62
C GLU A 129 -8.42 10.83 30.07
N PHE A 130 -7.63 9.78 30.28
CA PHE A 130 -7.33 9.34 31.64
C PHE A 130 -6.60 10.44 32.39
N ASP A 131 -6.94 10.61 33.66
CA ASP A 131 -6.27 11.55 34.54
C ASP A 131 -4.74 11.30 34.54
N SER A 132 -3.98 12.40 34.53
CA SER A 132 -2.52 12.35 34.43
C SER A 132 -1.86 11.74 35.66
N GLU A 133 -2.41 11.94 36.87
CA GLU A 133 -1.90 11.33 38.10
C GLU A 133 -2.21 9.84 38.15
N MET A 134 -3.41 9.46 37.71
CA MET A 134 -3.80 8.06 37.62
C MET A 134 -2.94 7.31 36.60
N THR A 135 -2.75 7.89 35.41
CA THR A 135 -1.87 7.36 34.37
C THR A 135 -0.44 7.20 34.86
N TYR A 136 0.09 8.21 35.58
CA TYR A 136 1.40 8.14 36.22
C TYR A 136 1.50 7.00 37.22
N THR A 137 0.49 6.85 38.09
CA THR A 137 0.48 5.83 39.14
C THR A 137 0.44 4.42 38.53
N ILE A 138 -0.42 4.20 37.53
CA ILE A 138 -0.53 2.93 36.81
C ILE A 138 0.80 2.62 36.12
N MET A 139 1.34 3.56 35.33
CA MET A 139 2.60 3.34 34.60
C MET A 139 3.76 3.09 35.54
N LYS A 140 3.90 3.86 36.62
CA LYS A 140 4.95 3.68 37.62
C LYS A 140 4.88 2.32 38.29
N LYS A 141 3.68 1.86 38.63
CA LYS A 141 3.48 0.54 39.25
C LYS A 141 3.75 -0.59 38.25
N THR A 142 3.27 -0.47 37.02
CA THR A 142 3.51 -1.45 35.95
C THR A 142 4.99 -1.59 35.61
N ILE A 143 5.73 -0.48 35.53
CA ILE A 143 7.18 -0.51 35.28
C ILE A 143 7.93 -1.15 36.46
N LYS A 144 7.49 -0.91 37.70
CA LYS A 144 8.09 -1.50 38.90
C LYS A 144 7.86 -3.01 38.98
N GLU A 145 6.64 -3.45 38.69
CA GLU A 145 6.23 -4.86 38.71
C GLU A 145 6.61 -5.61 37.42
N LEU A 146 7.29 -4.95 36.47
CA LEU A 146 7.68 -5.57 35.23
C LEU A 146 8.57 -6.80 35.50
N PRO A 147 8.17 -8.00 35.04
CA PRO A 147 8.99 -9.18 35.22
C PRO A 147 10.31 -9.01 34.48
N VAL A 148 11.40 -9.47 35.10
CA VAL A 148 12.77 -9.34 34.57
C VAL A 148 12.91 -9.93 33.16
N SER A 149 12.14 -10.97 32.84
CA SER A 149 12.09 -11.58 31.51
C SER A 149 11.60 -10.65 30.39
N LEU A 150 10.87 -9.59 30.74
CA LEU A 150 10.34 -8.59 29.80
C LEU A 150 11.17 -7.29 29.80
N LYS A 151 12.14 -7.14 30.72
CA LYS A 151 13.11 -6.03 30.69
C LYS A 151 14.10 -6.31 29.57
N SER A 152 13.84 -5.77 28.38
CA SER A 152 14.80 -5.83 27.28
C SER A 152 16.12 -5.18 27.74
N ASN A 153 17.18 -5.99 27.88
CA ASN A 153 18.54 -5.67 28.39
C ASN A 153 18.81 -5.82 29.91
N GLN A 154 18.69 -7.03 30.48
CA GLN A 154 19.40 -7.39 31.73
C GLN A 154 20.61 -8.34 31.55
N LYS A 155 21.10 -8.56 30.32
CA LYS A 155 22.43 -9.14 30.09
C LYS A 155 23.14 -8.45 28.92
N LYS A 156 24.01 -7.51 29.25
CA LYS A 156 25.24 -7.27 28.52
C LYS A 156 26.38 -7.34 29.52
#